data_AF-A0A1X7A1C7-F1
#
_entry.id   AF-A0A1X7A1C7-F1
#
_cell.length_a   1.000
_cell.length_b   1.000
_cell.length_c   1.000
_cell.angle_alpha   90.00
_cell.angle_beta   90.00
_cell.angle_gamma   90.00
#
_symmetry.space_group_name_H-M   'P 1'
#
loop_
_entity.id
_entity.type
_entity.pdbx_description
1 polymer ?
#
loop_
_entity_poly.entity_id
_entity_poly.type
_entity_poly.pdbx_seq_one_letter_code
_entity_poly.pdbx_strand_id
1 'polypeptide(L)'
;MRDRALLKRSCARAINLAAYTEASLADIAAAYAFGISKARAFVDGNKRTGFVTALTFLRLNGFAFRPPPIEGVQMMKHLASGQLSEADFARWLSSQMKPI
;
A
#
# COMPACT_ATOMS: atom_id res chain seq x y z
N MET A 1 -16.87 -9.30 -3.72
CA MET A 1 -16.64 -8.00 -3.04
C MET A 1 -17.55 -7.93 -1.83
N ARG A 2 -17.12 -7.40 -0.67
CA ARG A 2 -17.97 -7.32 0.53
C ARG A 2 -18.64 -5.97 0.66
N ASP A 3 -17.88 -4.89 0.57
CA ASP A 3 -18.41 -3.53 0.71
C ASP A 3 -17.57 -2.51 -0.08
N ARG A 4 -18.21 -1.82 -1.03
CA ARG A 4 -17.57 -0.80 -1.87
C ARG A 4 -17.35 0.52 -1.16
N ALA A 5 -18.20 0.87 -0.20
CA ALA A 5 -18.00 2.06 0.62
C ALA A 5 -16.76 1.91 1.50
N LEU A 6 -16.52 0.72 2.07
CA LEU A 6 -15.29 0.45 2.82
C LEU A 6 -14.05 0.59 1.93
N LEU A 7 -14.08 0.08 0.69
CA LEU A 7 -12.96 0.25 -0.24
C LEU A 7 -12.71 1.73 -0.53
N LYS A 8 -13.76 2.49 -0.88
CA LYS A 8 -13.64 3.94 -1.17
C LYS A 8 -13.03 4.69 0.02
N ARG A 9 -13.52 4.42 1.24
CA ARG A 9 -12.99 5.04 2.47
C ARG A 9 -11.51 4.68 2.70
N SER A 10 -11.12 3.44 2.41
CA SER A 10 -9.74 3.00 2.60
C SER A 10 -8.73 3.70 1.69
N CYS A 11 -9.16 4.14 0.51
CA CYS A 11 -8.32 4.93 -0.41
C CYS A 11 -8.23 6.41 -0.01
N ALA A 12 -9.19 6.93 0.76
CA ALA A 12 -9.28 8.36 1.05
C ALA A 12 -8.01 8.92 1.73
N ARG A 13 -7.36 8.14 2.59
CA ARG A 13 -6.11 8.55 3.25
C ARG A 13 -4.98 8.82 2.25
N ALA A 14 -4.77 7.90 1.31
CA ALA A 14 -3.73 8.04 0.29
C ALA A 14 -4.01 9.24 -0.64
N ILE A 15 -5.28 9.45 -1.00
CA ILE A 15 -5.71 10.61 -1.80
C ILE A 15 -5.47 11.93 -1.05
N ASN A 16 -5.83 11.99 0.24
CA ASN A 16 -5.63 13.18 1.05
C ASN A 16 -4.14 13.48 1.26
N LEU A 17 -3.31 12.45 1.48
CA LEU A 17 -1.84 12.62 1.55
C LEU A 17 -1.30 13.23 0.26
N ALA A 18 -1.69 12.69 -0.89
CA ALA A 18 -1.25 13.21 -2.18
C ALA A 18 -1.73 14.64 -2.46
N ALA A 19 -2.90 15.03 -1.95
CA ALA A 19 -3.50 16.34 -2.25
C ALA A 19 -3.05 17.45 -1.30
N TYR A 20 -2.72 17.13 -0.05
CA TYR A 20 -2.56 18.12 1.02
C TYR A 20 -1.20 18.09 1.72
N THR A 21 -0.26 17.26 1.28
CA THR A 21 1.08 17.15 1.89
C THR A 21 2.15 16.94 0.84
N GLU A 22 3.40 17.22 1.19
CA GLU A 22 4.60 16.89 0.39
C GLU A 22 5.03 15.43 0.60
N ALA A 23 4.06 14.51 0.59
CA ALA A 23 4.31 13.08 0.79
C ALA A 23 5.06 12.48 -0.41
N SER A 24 6.02 11.60 -0.15
CA SER A 24 6.71 10.89 -1.22
C SER A 24 5.76 9.87 -1.89
N LEU A 25 6.12 9.44 -3.10
CA LEU A 25 5.39 8.35 -3.78
C LEU A 25 5.35 7.07 -2.93
N ALA A 26 6.41 6.80 -2.16
CA ALA A 26 6.46 5.65 -1.26
C ALA A 26 5.46 5.80 -0.09
N ASP A 27 5.29 7.01 0.45
CA ASP A 27 4.31 7.29 1.51
C ASP A 27 2.87 7.08 0.99
N ILE A 28 2.56 7.60 -0.19
CA ILE A 28 1.23 7.45 -0.80
C ILE A 28 0.95 5.97 -1.12
N ALA A 29 1.94 5.25 -1.67
CA ALA A 29 1.84 3.81 -1.94
C ALA A 29 1.60 3.01 -0.64
N ALA A 30 2.33 3.34 0.44
CA ALA A 30 2.16 2.70 1.73
C ALA A 30 0.76 2.96 2.32
N ALA A 31 0.23 4.17 2.19
CA ALA A 31 -1.12 4.51 2.63
C ALA A 31 -2.20 3.70 1.90
N TYR A 32 -2.04 3.46 0.59
CA TYR A 32 -2.92 2.53 -0.15
C TYR A 32 -2.82 1.09 0.39
N ALA A 33 -1.60 0.57 0.56
CA ALA A 33 -1.39 -0.78 1.07
C ALA A 33 -2.01 -0.97 2.46
N PHE A 34 -1.76 -0.03 3.37
CA PHE A 34 -2.27 -0.07 4.74
C PHE A 34 -3.79 0.02 4.79
N GLY A 35 -4.36 1.06 4.15
CA GLY A 35 -5.79 1.31 4.13
C GLY A 35 -6.57 0.11 3.61
N ILE A 36 -6.23 -0.38 2.42
CA ILE A 36 -6.94 -1.49 1.78
C ILE A 36 -6.77 -2.80 2.57
N SER A 37 -5.57 -3.05 3.13
CA SER A 37 -5.32 -4.24 3.94
C SER A 37 -6.19 -4.30 5.20
N LYS A 38 -6.54 -3.13 5.78
CA LYS A 38 -7.37 -3.00 6.99
C LYS A 38 -8.87 -2.88 6.69
N ALA A 39 -9.25 -2.47 5.49
CA ALA A 39 -10.62 -2.07 5.13
C ALA A 39 -11.69 -3.15 5.28
N ARG A 40 -11.34 -4.44 5.35
CA ARG A 40 -12.28 -5.59 5.26
C ARG A 40 -13.30 -5.44 4.11
N ALA A 41 -12.90 -4.78 3.01
CA ALA A 41 -13.77 -4.44 1.89
C ALA A 41 -14.02 -5.62 0.94
N PHE A 42 -13.16 -6.63 1.00
CA PHE A 42 -13.30 -7.89 0.27
C PHE A 42 -13.56 -9.05 1.23
N VAL A 43 -14.25 -10.10 0.73
CA VAL A 43 -14.51 -11.35 1.47
C VAL A 43 -13.18 -12.00 1.85
N ASP A 44 -12.24 -12.05 0.91
CA ASP A 44 -10.84 -12.36 1.12
C ASP A 44 -10.00 -11.50 0.15
N GLY A 45 -8.69 -11.41 0.39
CA GLY A 45 -7.74 -10.81 -0.55
C GLY A 45 -7.34 -9.38 -0.21
N ASN A 46 -7.87 -8.75 0.86
CA ASN A 46 -7.56 -7.36 1.24
C ASN A 46 -6.04 -7.06 1.22
N LYS A 47 -5.21 -7.96 1.79
CA LYS A 47 -3.74 -7.83 1.78
C LYS A 47 -3.15 -7.87 0.37
N ARG A 48 -3.58 -8.82 -0.46
CA ARG A 48 -3.11 -8.96 -1.86
C ARG A 48 -3.50 -7.73 -2.68
N THR A 49 -4.75 -7.28 -2.55
CA THR A 49 -5.24 -6.08 -3.23
C THR A 49 -4.50 -4.83 -2.77
N GLY A 50 -4.25 -4.66 -1.47
CA GLY A 50 -3.48 -3.54 -0.93
C GLY A 50 -2.06 -3.50 -1.50
N PHE A 51 -1.38 -4.63 -1.51
CA PHE A 51 -0.03 -4.73 -2.07
C PHE A 51 0.00 -4.41 -3.56
N VAL A 52 -0.85 -5.05 -4.36
CA VAL A 52 -0.93 -4.80 -5.81
C VAL A 52 -1.29 -3.35 -6.11
N THR A 53 -2.17 -2.73 -5.31
CA THR A 53 -2.53 -1.32 -5.48
C THR A 53 -1.32 -0.40 -5.27
N ALA A 54 -0.54 -0.62 -4.22
CA ALA A 54 0.67 0.13 -3.95
C ALA A 54 1.71 -0.02 -5.08
N LEU A 55 1.95 -1.25 -5.56
CA LEU A 55 2.87 -1.50 -6.67
C LEU A 55 2.40 -0.88 -7.99
N THR A 56 1.09 -0.94 -8.24
CA THR A 56 0.50 -0.35 -9.44
C THR A 56 0.63 1.16 -9.40
N PHE A 57 0.37 1.79 -8.24
CA PHE A 57 0.57 3.21 -8.04
C PHE A 57 2.03 3.62 -8.32
N LEU A 58 3.01 2.92 -7.74
CA LEU A 58 4.43 3.20 -8.01
C LEU A 58 4.77 3.07 -9.49
N ARG A 59 4.27 2.02 -10.15
CA ARG A 59 4.52 1.77 -11.58
C ARG A 59 3.91 2.84 -12.49
N LEU A 60 2.71 3.32 -12.17
CA LEU A 60 2.10 4.44 -12.88
C LEU A 60 2.86 5.76 -12.71
N ASN A 61 3.67 5.87 -11.66
CA ASN A 61 4.55 7.01 -11.40
C ASN A 61 6.01 6.76 -11.81
N GLY A 62 6.28 5.75 -12.66
CA GLY A 62 7.60 5.52 -13.22
C GLY A 62 8.56 4.74 -12.33
N PHE A 63 8.07 4.06 -11.28
CA PHE A 63 8.90 3.24 -10.40
C PHE A 63 8.54 1.75 -10.46
N ALA A 64 9.55 0.90 -10.66
CA ALA A 64 9.45 -0.54 -10.48
C ALA A 64 9.77 -0.90 -9.03
N PHE A 65 9.01 -1.83 -8.46
CA PHE A 65 9.29 -2.44 -7.17
C PHE A 65 8.91 -3.93 -7.25
N ARG A 66 9.88 -4.80 -6.98
CA ARG A 66 9.72 -6.26 -7.09
C ARG A 66 10.59 -6.97 -6.05
N PRO A 67 10.12 -7.07 -4.79
CA PRO A 67 10.86 -7.77 -3.76
C PRO A 67 10.75 -9.28 -3.99
N PRO A 68 11.63 -10.10 -3.37
CA PRO A 68 11.41 -11.53 -3.22
C PRO A 68 9.97 -11.81 -2.73
N PRO A 69 9.26 -12.81 -3.30
CA PRO A 69 7.87 -13.06 -2.94
C PRO A 69 7.64 -13.29 -1.45
N ILE A 70 8.56 -13.99 -0.78
CA ILE A 70 8.46 -14.29 0.65
C ILE A 70 8.56 -13.01 1.50
N GLU A 71 9.43 -12.07 1.10
CA GLU A 71 9.59 -10.79 1.76
C GLU A 71 8.32 -9.95 1.63
N GLY A 72 7.78 -9.83 0.41
CA GLY A 72 6.52 -9.10 0.19
C GLY A 72 5.35 -9.68 1.00
N VAL A 73 5.25 -11.00 1.11
CA VAL A 73 4.24 -11.65 1.95
C VAL A 73 4.43 -11.31 3.43
N GLN A 74 5.66 -11.35 3.95
CA GLN A 74 5.93 -11.03 5.35
C GLN A 74 5.64 -9.57 5.67
N MET A 75 6.08 -8.65 4.81
CA MET A 75 5.82 -7.22 4.99
C MET A 75 4.33 -6.91 5.02
N MET A 76 3.54 -7.53 4.13
CA MET A 76 2.09 -7.36 4.14
C MET A 76 1.41 -8.02 5.34
N LYS A 77 1.94 -9.14 5.86
CA LYS A 77 1.45 -9.75 7.11
C LYS A 77 1.70 -8.82 8.29
N HIS A 78 2.91 -8.28 8.43
CA HIS A 78 3.27 -7.36 9.51
C HIS A 78 2.50 -6.04 9.42
N LEU A 79 2.31 -5.48 8.22
CA LEU A 79 1.50 -4.29 8.01
C LEU A 79 0.04 -4.52 8.43
N ALA A 80 -0.52 -5.68 8.05
CA ALA A 80 -1.90 -6.03 8.38
C ALA A 80 -2.11 -6.36 9.86
N SER A 81 -1.10 -6.93 10.55
CA SER A 81 -1.15 -7.17 12.00
C SER A 81 -0.87 -5.90 12.80
N GLY A 82 -0.21 -4.90 12.20
CA GLY A 82 0.25 -3.68 12.88
C GLY A 82 1.64 -3.83 13.52
N GLN A 83 2.33 -4.94 13.29
CA GLN A 83 3.74 -5.12 13.69
C GLN A 83 4.71 -4.27 12.88
N LEU A 84 4.27 -3.79 11.72
CA LEU A 84 4.99 -2.84 10.88
C LEU A 84 4.11 -1.61 10.70
N SER A 85 4.66 -0.41 10.95
CA SER A 85 3.92 0.83 10.74
C SER A 85 3.80 1.17 9.25
N GLU A 86 2.83 2.05 8.92
CA GLU A 86 2.69 2.58 7.55
C GLU A 86 3.98 3.31 7.09
N ALA A 87 4.62 4.07 7.99
CA ALA A 87 5.87 4.77 7.71
C ALA A 87 7.04 3.79 7.50
N ASP A 88 7.13 2.72 8.28
CA ASP A 88 8.16 1.69 8.06
C ASP A 88 7.98 0.97 6.73
N PHE A 89 6.73 0.71 6.34
CA PHE A 89 6.42 0.14 5.04
C PHE A 89 6.78 1.10 3.91
N ALA A 90 6.52 2.40 4.06
CA ALA A 90 6.97 3.42 3.09
C ALA A 90 8.50 3.43 2.95
N ARG A 91 9.24 3.37 4.06
CA ARG A 91 10.72 3.28 4.05
C ARG A 91 11.20 2.03 3.33
N TRP A 92 10.55 0.89 3.54
CA TRP A 92 10.85 -0.34 2.82
C TRP A 92 10.58 -0.24 1.32
N LEU A 93 9.47 0.39 0.92
CA LEU A 93 9.21 0.66 -0.50
C LEU A 93 10.31 1.55 -1.10
N SER A 94 10.63 2.65 -0.42
CA SER A 94 11.62 3.62 -0.88
C SER A 94 13.04 3.05 -0.99
N SER A 95 13.41 2.05 -0.18
CA SER A 95 14.75 1.48 -0.20
C SER A 95 15.02 0.52 -1.35
N GLN A 96 13.97 0.02 -2.02
CA GLN A 96 14.10 -0.95 -3.11
C GLN A 96 13.41 -0.54 -4.42
N MET A 97 12.57 0.50 -4.42
CA MET A 97 11.96 1.00 -5.64
C MET A 97 13.03 1.61 -6.56
N LYS A 98 12.86 1.43 -7.87
CA LYS A 98 13.81 1.90 -8.89
C LYS A 98 13.06 2.61 -10.02
N PRO A 99 13.62 3.67 -10.61
CA PRO A 99 13.08 4.23 -11.85
C PRO A 99 12.95 3.15 -12.93
N ILE A 100 11.88 3.22 -13.72
CA ILE A 100 11.63 2.38 -14.90
C ILE A 100 12.41 2.91 -16.10
#